data_AF-A0A4R2H2L9-F1
#
_entry.id   AF-A0A4R2H2L9-F1
#
_cell.length_a   1.000
_cell.length_b   1.000
_cell.length_c   1.000
_cell.angle_alpha   90.00
_cell.angle_beta   90.00
_cell.angle_gamma   90.00
#
_symmetry.space_group_name_H-M   'P 1'
#
loop_
_entity.id
_entity.type
_entity.pdbx_description
1 polymer ?
#
loop_
_entity_poly.entity_id
_entity_poly.type
_entity_poly.pdbx_seq_one_letter_code
_entity_poly.pdbx_strand_id
1 'polypeptide(L)' 'MLETALDARVSPETLRKIETGRVATPAFPTIAAIADVLGLSLDAVWAEINPPEPGAEPTTPGHNTREQLAS' A
#
# COMPACT_ATOMS: atom_id res chain seq x y z
N MET A 1 -2.58 -14.17 -11.53
CA MET A 1 -1.47 -14.46 -10.60
C MET A 1 -0.12 -14.59 -11.30
N LEU A 2 0.05 -15.48 -12.29
CA LEU A 2 1.28 -15.56 -13.07
C LEU A 2 1.56 -14.25 -13.83
N GLU A 3 0.58 -13.75 -14.58
CA GLU A 3 0.68 -12.51 -15.35
C GLU A 3 0.99 -11.31 -14.45
N THR A 4 0.21 -11.12 -13.38
CA THR A 4 0.45 -10.09 -12.36
C THR A 4 1.88 -10.11 -11.81
N ALA A 5 2.42 -11.30 -11.51
CA ALA A 5 3.78 -11.43 -11.00
C ALA A 5 4.82 -10.99 -12.05
N LEU A 6 4.66 -11.45 -13.29
CA LEU A 6 5.57 -11.10 -14.39
C LEU A 6 5.55 -9.61 -14.70
N ASP A 7 4.36 -9.01 -14.77
CA ASP A 7 4.18 -7.58 -15.01
C ASP A 7 4.78 -6.74 -13.86
N ALA A 8 4.64 -7.21 -12.61
CA ALA A 8 5.22 -6.57 -11.43
C ALA A 8 6.72 -6.88 -11.25
N ARG A 9 7.34 -7.60 -12.20
CA ARG A 9 8.75 -8.02 -12.17
C ARG A 9 9.14 -8.82 -10.91
N VAL A 10 8.22 -9.66 -10.43
CA VAL A 10 8.46 -10.60 -9.33
C VAL A 10 8.22 -12.02 -9.76
N SER A 11 8.84 -12.99 -9.08
CA SER A 11 8.53 -14.39 -9.35
C SER A 11 7.10 -14.73 -8.86
N PRO A 12 6.37 -15.63 -9.54
CA PRO A 12 5.07 -16.11 -9.06
C PRO A 12 5.13 -16.73 -7.67
N GLU A 13 6.25 -17.37 -7.33
CA GLU A 13 6.49 -17.91 -6.00
C GLU A 13 6.64 -16.80 -4.94
N THR A 14 7.33 -15.70 -5.29
CA THR A 14 7.44 -14.51 -4.43
C THR A 14 6.06 -13.91 -4.16
N LEU A 15 5.24 -13.74 -5.20
CA LEU A 15 3.87 -13.23 -5.03
C LEU A 15 3.03 -14.15 -4.13
N ARG A 16 3.12 -15.48 -4.31
CA ARG A 16 2.49 -16.46 -3.39
C ARG A 16 2.96 -16.31 -1.95
N LYS A 17 4.26 -16.10 -1.72
CA LYS A 17 4.80 -15.91 -0.36
C LYS A 17 4.28 -14.60 0.26
N ILE A 18 4.12 -13.54 -0.53
CA ILE A 18 3.55 -12.27 -0.06
C ILE A 18 2.09 -12.47 0.35
N GLU A 19 1.27 -13.07 -0.52
CA GLU A 19 -0.16 -13.33 -0.24
C GLU A 19 -0.36 -14.20 1.00
N THR A 20 0.49 -15.20 1.19
CA THR A 20 0.40 -16.12 2.33
C THR A 20 1.08 -15.58 3.60
N GLY A 21 1.61 -14.35 3.58
CA GLY A 21 2.31 -13.74 4.71
C GLY A 21 3.66 -14.38 5.04
N ARG A 22 4.22 -15.19 4.13
CA ARG A 22 5.53 -15.86 4.27
C ARG A 22 6.71 -14.99 3.86
N VAL A 23 6.47 -13.74 3.49
CA VAL A 23 7.48 -12.68 3.40
C VAL A 23 7.20 -11.71 4.54
N ALA A 24 8.00 -11.76 5.61
CA ALA A 24 7.79 -10.92 6.79
C ALA A 24 7.95 -9.42 6.48
N THR A 25 8.85 -9.08 5.56
CA THR A 25 9.19 -7.69 5.20
C THR A 25 9.44 -7.58 3.68
N PRO A 26 8.38 -7.60 2.85
CA PRO A 26 8.56 -7.34 1.42
C PRO A 26 9.11 -5.93 1.23
N ALA A 27 10.00 -5.76 0.24
CA ALA A 27 10.54 -4.45 -0.06
C ALA A 27 9.41 -3.53 -0.54
N PHE A 28 9.38 -2.28 -0.07
CA PHE A 28 8.35 -1.31 -0.48
C PHE A 28 8.19 -1.16 -2.01
N PRO A 29 9.28 -1.10 -2.82
CA PRO A 29 9.16 -1.08 -4.28
C PRO A 29 8.43 -2.30 -4.85
N THR A 30 8.54 -3.46 -4.22
CA THR A 30 7.80 -4.67 -4.62
C THR A 30 6.30 -4.48 -4.43
N ILE A 31 5.89 -3.91 -3.31
CA ILE A 31 4.46 -3.62 -3.04
C ILE A 31 3.93 -2.57 -4.02
N ALA A 32 4.70 -1.52 -4.28
CA ALA A 32 4.34 -0.48 -5.23
C ALA A 32 4.16 -1.02 -6.66
N ALA A 33 5.06 -1.89 -7.13
CA ALA A 33 4.94 -2.49 -8.46
C ALA A 33 3.72 -3.41 -8.59
N ILE A 34 3.40 -4.18 -7.55
CA ILE A 34 2.19 -5.03 -7.55
C ILE A 34 0.93 -4.16 -7.57
N ALA A 35 0.89 -3.08 -6.78
CA ALA A 35 -0.25 -2.16 -6.74
C ALA A 35 -0.49 -1.47 -8.11
N ASP A 36 0.57 -1.01 -8.77
CA ASP A 36 0.52 -0.39 -10.10
C ASP A 36 -0.09 -1.33 -11.15
N VAL A 37 0.37 -2.59 -11.20
CA VAL A 37 -0.16 -3.61 -12.12
C VAL A 37 -1.64 -3.92 -11.86
N LEU A 38 -2.07 -3.85 -10.60
CA LEU A 38 -3.47 -4.06 -10.21
C LEU A 38 -4.34 -2.81 -10.40
N GLY A 39 -3.77 -1.66 -10.79
CA GLY A 39 -4.48 -0.39 -10.89
C GLY A 39 -4.92 0.17 -9.54
N LEU A 40 -4.23 -0.19 -8.45
CA LEU A 40 -4.52 0.25 -7.09
C LEU A 40 -3.55 1.35 -6.66
N SER A 41 -4.07 2.39 -6.01
CA SER A 41 -3.22 3.35 -5.31
C SER A 41 -2.72 2.75 -3.99
N LEU A 42 -1.52 3.15 -3.56
CA LEU A 42 -0.99 2.73 -2.26
C LEU A 42 -1.85 3.21 -1.08
N ASP A 43 -2.53 4.37 -1.23
CA ASP A 43 -3.52 4.84 -0.25
C ASP A 43 -4.72 3.89 -0.14
N ALA A 44 -5.20 3.34 -1.26
CA ALA A 44 -6.30 2.37 -1.23
C ALA A 44 -5.88 1.06 -0.54
N VAL A 45 -4.67 0.59 -0.82
CA VAL A 45 -4.10 -0.59 -0.15
C VAL A 45 -3.95 -0.35 1.35
N TRP A 46 -3.49 0.85 1.75
CA TRP A 46 -3.36 1.24 3.15
C TRP A 46 -4.71 1.31 3.87
N ALA A 47 -5.73 1.91 3.24
CA ALA A 47 -7.06 2.05 3.82
C ALA A 47 -7.71 0.69 4.11
N GLU A 48 -7.47 -0.32 3.27
CA GLU A 48 -7.99 -1.67 3.45
C GLU A 48 -7.36 -2.38 4.67
N ILE A 49 -6.06 -2.20 4.91
CA ILE A 49 -5.36 -2.85 6.02
C ILE A 49 -5.48 -2.08 7.35
N ASN A 50 -5.82 -0.79 7.27
CA ASN A 50 -6.02 0.09 8.41
C ASN A 50 -7.40 0.76 8.33
N PRO A 51 -8.48 -0.03 8.44
CA PRO A 51 -9.83 0.53 8.43
C PRO A 51 -9.99 1.49 9.61
N PRO A 52 -10.69 2.63 9.43
CA PRO A 52 -11.01 3.50 10.55
C PRO A 52 -11.83 2.70 11.57
N GLU A 53 -11.45 2.79 12.85
CA GLU A 53 -12.23 2.23 13.94
C GLU A 53 -13.69 2.69 13.80
N PRO A 54 -14.68 1.78 13.82
CA PRO A 54 -16.09 2.14 13.68
C PRO A 54 -16.51 3.03 14.86
N GLY A 55 -16.48 4.34 14.65
CA GLY A 55 -16.74 5.37 15.67
C GLY A 55 -15.74 6.53 15.69
N ALA A 56 -14.63 6.45 14.97
CA ALA A 56 -13.74 7.58 14.78
C ALA A 56 -14.33 8.54 13.73
N GLU A 57 -14.83 9.70 14.15
CA GLU A 57 -15.19 10.77 13.21
C GLU A 57 -14.01 11.06 12.27
N PRO A 58 -14.23 11.24 10.96
CA PRO A 58 -13.16 11.55 10.02
C PRO A 58 -12.53 12.88 10.44
N THR A 59 -11.34 12.78 11.04
CA THR A 59 -10.51 13.94 11.33
C THR A 59 -10.03 14.43 9.97
N THR A 60 -10.72 15.46 9.46
CA THR A 60 -10.29 16.15 8.25
C THR A 60 -8.83 16.56 8.45
N PRO A 61 -7.88 16.16 7.58
CA PRO A 61 -6.51 16.61 7.71
C PRO A 61 -6.52 18.12 7.48
N GLY A 62 -6.43 18.89 8.56
CA GLY A 62 -6.26 20.32 8.49
C GLY A 62 -5.00 20.60 7.68
N HIS A 63 -5.16 21.20 6.50
CA HIS A 63 -4.11 21.61 5.58
C HIS A 63 -3.20 22.74 6.13
N ASN A 64 -3.05 22.88 7.46
CA ASN A 64 -2.50 24.07 8.08
C ASN A 64 -1.05 23.93 8.60
N THR A 65 -0.39 22.79 8.41
CA THR A 65 0.94 22.55 9.04
C THR A 65 2.13 23.04 8.19
N ARG A 66 1.96 23.41 6.91
CA ARG A 66 3.10 23.85 6.07
C ARG A 66 3.42 25.34 6.12
N GLU A 67 2.51 26.21 6.59
CA GLU A 67 2.76 27.66 6.64
C GLU A 67 3.48 28.14 7.90
N GLN A 68 3.60 27.33 8.96
CA GLN A 68 4.08 27.80 10.26
C GLN A 68 5.60 27.61 10.52
N LEU A 69 6.35 27.10 9.54
CA LEU A 69 7.81 26.88 9.65
C LEU A 69 8.66 27.97 8.99
N ALA A 70 8.05 29.04 8.49
CA ALA A 70 8.74 30.18 7.90
C ALA A 70 8.33 31.48 8.61
N SER A 71 8.88 31.71 9.82
CA SER A 71 8.98 33.04 10.45
C SER A 71 10.16 33.08 11.40
#